data_AF-A0A7Y1U3F2-F1
#
_entry.id   AF-A0A7Y1U3F2-F1
#
_cell.length_a   1.000
_cell.length_b   1.000
_cell.length_c   1.000
_cell.angle_alpha   90.00
_cell.angle_beta   90.00
_cell.angle_gamma   90.00
#
_symmetry.space_group_name_H-M   'P 1'
#
loop_
_entity.id
_entity.type
_entity.pdbx_description
1 polymer ?
#
loop_
_entity_poly.entity_id
_entity_poly.type
_entity_poly.pdbx_seq_one_letter_code
_entity_poly.pdbx_strand_id
1 'polypeptide(L)'
;MALEIDISDRISSSEGMITLSGVQALLRSAVDQQRADMARGLRTATLICGYRGSPLGNVEGAYQQHQDVFEAADVQFISGVNEDLAATVIWGA
;
A
#
# COMPACT_ATOMS: atom_id res chain seq x y z
N MET A 1 -8.28 -0.80 -30.79
CA MET A 1 -8.90 -1.48 -29.63
C MET A 1 -8.60 -0.60 -28.43
N ALA A 2 -9.58 0.16 -27.94
CA ALA A 2 -9.39 0.96 -26.73
C ALA A 2 -9.41 0.01 -25.54
N LEU A 3 -8.36 0.02 -24.71
CA LEU A 3 -8.43 -0.66 -23.42
C LEU A 3 -9.44 0.09 -22.56
N GLU A 4 -10.51 -0.58 -22.18
CA GLU A 4 -11.45 -0.10 -21.19
C GLU A 4 -10.73 -0.17 -19.84
N ILE A 5 -10.28 0.99 -19.33
CA ILE A 5 -9.56 1.09 -18.06
C ILE A 5 -10.60 1.26 -16.97
N ASP A 6 -10.88 0.21 -16.21
CA ASP A 6 -11.69 0.33 -15.00
C ASP A 6 -10.92 1.18 -13.97
N ILE A 7 -11.50 2.32 -13.62
CA ILE A 7 -10.92 3.30 -12.70
C ILE A 7 -11.26 2.94 -11.26
N SER A 8 -12.31 2.15 -11.04
CA SER A 8 -12.89 1.99 -9.70
C SER A 8 -12.09 1.05 -8.81
N ASP A 9 -11.24 0.17 -9.36
CA ASP A 9 -10.66 -0.92 -8.57
C ASP A 9 -9.18 -1.23 -8.86
N ARG A 10 -8.39 -0.18 -9.05
CA ARG A 10 -6.99 -0.30 -9.47
C ARG A 10 -6.07 -0.88 -8.39
N ILE A 11 -6.39 -0.74 -7.11
CA ILE A 11 -5.58 -1.28 -6.01
C ILE A 11 -5.91 -2.76 -5.75
N SER A 12 -7.11 -3.24 -6.05
CA SER A 12 -7.48 -4.65 -5.84
C SER A 12 -7.30 -5.51 -7.10
N SER A 13 -7.42 -4.96 -8.31
CA SER A 13 -7.41 -5.76 -9.54
C SER A 13 -6.17 -6.65 -9.67
N SER A 14 -6.34 -7.96 -9.82
CA SER A 14 -5.22 -8.92 -9.97
C SER A 14 -4.81 -9.17 -11.43
N GLU A 15 -5.59 -8.69 -12.40
CA GLU A 15 -5.41 -9.00 -13.82
C GLU A 15 -5.70 -7.77 -14.70
N GLY A 16 -5.24 -7.84 -15.95
CA GLY A 16 -5.44 -6.76 -16.92
C GLY A 16 -4.48 -5.58 -16.74
N MET A 17 -4.78 -4.48 -17.43
CA MET A 17 -3.95 -3.27 -17.42
C MET A 17 -4.57 -2.21 -16.52
N ILE A 18 -3.80 -1.73 -15.55
CA ILE A 18 -4.19 -0.66 -14.63
C ILE A 18 -3.24 0.53 -14.78
N THR A 19 -3.71 1.72 -14.42
CA THR A 19 -2.88 2.93 -14.37
C THR A 19 -2.79 3.45 -12.94
N LEU A 20 -1.58 3.65 -12.42
CA LEU A 20 -1.37 4.04 -11.03
C LEU A 20 -0.48 5.29 -10.98
N SER A 21 -0.75 6.19 -10.04
CA SER A 21 0.25 7.20 -9.64
C SER A 21 1.42 6.52 -8.93
N GLY A 22 2.56 7.22 -8.79
CA GLY A 22 3.72 6.66 -8.06
C GLY A 22 3.39 6.25 -6.62
N VAL A 23 2.59 7.06 -5.92
CA VAL A 23 2.12 6.75 -4.55
C VAL A 23 1.19 5.53 -4.54
N GLN A 24 0.27 5.44 -5.51
CA GLN A 24 -0.61 4.27 -5.62
C GLN A 24 0.18 3.01 -5.96
N ALA A 25 1.19 3.10 -6.83
CA ALA A 25 2.07 1.98 -7.16
C ALA A 25 2.88 1.51 -5.94
N LEU A 26 3.38 2.44 -5.12
CA LEU A 26 4.08 2.13 -3.88
C LEU A 26 3.17 1.35 -2.92
N LEU A 27 1.97 1.86 -2.64
CA LEU A 27 1.03 1.18 -1.74
C LEU A 27 0.54 -0.16 -2.32
N ARG A 28 0.28 -0.22 -3.63
CA ARG A 28 -0.14 -1.45 -4.33
C ARG A 28 0.91 -2.55 -4.21
N SER A 29 2.20 -2.20 -4.19
CA SER A 29 3.28 -3.18 -4.05
C SER A 29 3.19 -4.00 -2.76
N ALA A 30 2.68 -3.42 -1.66
CA ALA A 30 2.45 -4.13 -0.40
C ALA A 30 1.36 -5.22 -0.55
N VAL A 31 0.26 -4.90 -1.23
CA VAL A 31 -0.82 -5.85 -1.51
C VAL A 31 -0.33 -6.98 -2.41
N ASP A 32 0.45 -6.66 -3.43
CA ASP A 32 1.01 -7.67 -4.34
C ASP A 32 2.06 -8.54 -3.65
N GLN A 33 2.84 -7.98 -2.72
CA GLN A 33 3.76 -8.75 -1.87
C GLN A 33 3.01 -9.74 -0.97
N GLN A 34 1.93 -9.30 -0.31
CA GLN A 34 1.08 -10.20 0.49
C GLN A 34 0.55 -11.36 -0.34
N ARG A 35 0.06 -11.08 -1.56
CA ARG A 35 -0.44 -12.12 -2.47
C ARG A 35 0.65 -13.12 -2.86
N ALA A 36 1.85 -12.63 -3.16
CA ALA A 36 2.99 -13.46 -3.48
C ALA A 36 3.39 -14.36 -2.30
N ASP A 37 3.34 -13.83 -1.08
CA ASP A 37 3.64 -14.57 0.15
C ASP A 37 2.58 -15.63 0.45
N MET A 38 1.29 -15.30 0.33
CA MET A 38 0.19 -16.25 0.45
C MET A 38 0.31 -17.40 -0.56
N ALA A 39 0.65 -17.10 -1.82
CA ALA A 39 0.88 -18.12 -2.85
C ALA A 39 2.04 -19.06 -2.52
N ARG A 40 2.99 -18.61 -1.70
CA ARG A 40 4.10 -19.42 -1.16
C ARG A 40 3.76 -20.12 0.16
N GLY A 41 2.54 -19.94 0.68
CA GLY A 41 2.11 -20.48 1.97
C GLY A 41 2.71 -19.76 3.18
N LEU A 42 3.23 -18.55 2.99
CA LEU A 42 3.74 -17.71 4.07
C LEU A 42 2.60 -16.93 4.72
N ARG A 43 2.70 -16.70 6.03
CA ARG A 43 1.77 -15.86 6.80
C ARG A 43 2.49 -14.57 7.18
N THR A 44 2.41 -13.59 6.30
CA THR A 44 3.04 -12.28 6.46
C THR A 44 2.00 -11.19 6.66
N ALA A 45 2.46 -10.01 7.05
CA ALA A 45 1.71 -8.76 7.12
C ALA A 45 2.67 -7.64 6.77
N THR A 46 2.16 -6.52 6.26
CA THR A 46 2.98 -5.35 5.93
C THR A 46 2.68 -4.22 6.89
N LEU A 47 3.73 -3.64 7.48
CA LEU A 47 3.65 -2.42 8.24
C LEU A 47 4.29 -1.27 7.45
N ILE A 48 3.53 -0.20 7.24
CA ILE A 48 4.00 1.04 6.64
C ILE A 48 3.98 2.11 7.74
N CYS A 49 5.10 2.80 7.95
CA CYS A 49 5.16 3.93 8.87
C CYS A 49 5.88 5.10 8.21
N GLY A 50 5.41 6.31 8.46
CA GLY A 50 6.03 7.51 7.91
C GLY A 50 5.42 8.80 8.41
N TYR A 51 6.17 9.89 8.20
CA TYR A 51 5.72 11.26 8.45
C TYR A 51 5.41 11.98 7.14
N ARG A 52 4.46 12.92 7.16
CA ARG A 52 4.02 13.60 5.95
C ARG A 52 5.07 14.61 5.48
N GLY A 53 5.53 14.45 4.24
CA GLY A 53 6.45 15.39 3.60
C GLY A 53 6.63 15.10 2.11
N SER A 54 7.02 16.11 1.34
CA SER A 54 7.36 15.91 -0.09
C SER A 54 8.55 14.95 -0.22
N PRO A 55 8.54 13.98 -1.16
CA PRO A 55 7.57 13.77 -2.24
C PRO A 55 6.43 12.79 -1.91
N LEU A 56 6.40 12.22 -0.70
CA LEU A 56 5.47 11.15 -0.29
C LEU A 56 4.31 11.64 0.60
N GLY A 57 4.08 12.94 0.67
CA GLY A 57 3.12 13.53 1.63
C GLY A 57 1.67 13.06 1.46
N ASN A 58 1.34 12.52 0.29
CA ASN A 58 0.00 12.01 -0.01
C ASN A 58 -0.16 10.49 0.24
N VAL A 59 0.88 9.79 0.70
CA VAL A 59 0.82 8.33 0.94
C VAL A 59 -0.26 7.98 1.96
N GLU A 60 -0.29 8.65 3.11
CA GLU A 60 -1.30 8.40 4.15
C GLU A 60 -2.73 8.63 3.62
N GLY A 61 -2.94 9.70 2.85
CA GLY A 61 -4.24 9.97 2.24
C GLY A 61 -4.65 8.92 1.21
N ALA A 62 -3.71 8.44 0.39
CA ALA A 62 -3.97 7.36 -0.56
C ALA A 62 -4.24 6.02 0.13
N TYR A 63 -3.61 5.75 1.29
CA TYR A 63 -3.94 4.61 2.13
C TYR A 63 -5.37 4.73 2.66
N GLN A 64 -5.73 5.87 3.25
CA GLN A 64 -7.06 6.11 3.83
C GLN A 64 -8.19 5.98 2.79
N GLN A 65 -7.96 6.39 1.54
CA GLN A 65 -8.94 6.24 0.45
C GLN A 65 -9.29 4.78 0.11
N HIS A 66 -8.39 3.84 0.40
CA HIS A 66 -8.55 2.41 0.09
C HIS A 66 -8.29 1.53 1.32
N GLN A 67 -8.56 2.04 2.52
CA GLN A 67 -8.22 1.40 3.79
C GLN A 67 -8.75 -0.03 3.89
N ASP A 68 -10.00 -0.26 3.48
CA ASP A 68 -10.64 -1.58 3.50
C ASP A 68 -9.86 -2.63 2.68
N VAL A 69 -9.30 -2.22 1.54
CA VAL A 69 -8.51 -3.10 0.66
C VAL A 69 -7.17 -3.45 1.31
N PHE A 70 -6.54 -2.48 1.98
CA PHE A 70 -5.26 -2.68 2.66
C PHE A 70 -5.42 -3.54 3.91
N GLU A 71 -6.44 -3.28 4.74
CA GLU A 71 -6.71 -4.08 5.93
C GLU A 71 -7.07 -5.53 5.59
N ALA A 72 -7.85 -5.75 4.52
CA ALA A 72 -8.15 -7.09 4.01
C ALA A 72 -6.89 -7.84 3.50
N ALA A 73 -5.81 -7.11 3.19
CA ALA A 73 -4.53 -7.65 2.75
C ALA A 73 -3.46 -7.62 3.86
N ASP A 74 -3.85 -7.47 5.14
CA ASP A 74 -2.92 -7.38 6.28
C ASP A 74 -1.85 -6.27 6.12
N VAL A 75 -2.21 -5.17 5.44
CA VAL A 75 -1.35 -3.98 5.29
C VAL A 75 -1.85 -2.91 6.26
N GLN A 76 -1.00 -2.48 7.18
CA GLN A 76 -1.30 -1.44 8.16
C GLN A 76 -0.44 -0.19 7.93
N PHE A 77 -1.03 0.98 8.13
CA PHE A 77 -0.32 2.26 8.12
C PHE A 77 -0.33 2.92 9.49
N ILE A 78 0.85 3.27 10.01
CA ILE A 78 1.03 4.06 11.24
C ILE A 78 1.57 5.43 10.87
N SER A 79 0.81 6.49 11.19
CA SER A 79 1.29 7.85 11.05
C SER A 79 2.35 8.15 12.12
N GLY A 80 3.56 8.52 11.69
CA GLY A 80 4.63 8.95 12.58
C GLY A 80 4.41 10.40 13.05
N VAL A 81 5.04 10.77 14.17
CA VAL A 81 5.12 12.19 14.61
C VAL A 81 6.29 12.91 13.93
N ASN A 82 7.32 12.16 13.54
CA ASN A 82 8.46 12.53 12.72
C ASN A 82 9.10 11.26 12.13
N GLU A 83 10.12 11.42 11.29
CA GLU A 83 10.81 10.33 10.61
C GLU A 83 11.58 9.42 11.59
N ASP A 84 12.20 9.97 12.64
CA ASP A 84 12.97 9.21 13.63
C ASP A 84 12.07 8.25 14.43
N LEU A 85 10.89 8.71 14.83
CA LEU A 85 9.90 7.90 15.52
C LEU A 85 9.32 6.83 14.59
N ALA A 86 9.09 7.17 13.32
CA ALA A 86 8.66 6.20 12.32
C ALA A 86 9.71 5.09 12.12
N ALA A 87 10.99 5.44 12.07
CA ALA A 87 12.08 4.46 12.00
C ALA A 87 12.13 3.56 13.25
N THR A 88 11.87 4.15 14.43
CA THR A 88 11.80 3.39 15.69
C THR A 88 10.66 2.36 15.68
N VAL A 89 9.50 2.72 15.13
CA VAL A 89 8.37 1.79 14.95
C VAL A 89 8.78 0.59 14.09
N ILE A 90 9.45 0.84 12.96
CA ILE A 90 9.92 -0.23 12.06
C ILE A 90 10.96 -1.14 12.74
N TRP A 91 11.84 -0.59 13.59
CA TRP A 91 12.82 -1.41 14.32
C TRP A 91 12.18 -2.30 15.39
N GLY A 92 11.02 -1.91 15.94
CA GLY A 92 10.31 -2.70 16.95
C GLY A 92 9.39 -3.78 16.38
N ALA A 93 9.12 -3.77 15.08
CA ALA A 93 8.21 -4.69 14.38
C ALA A 93 8.91 -5.99 13.96
#